data_AF-A0A1F3XYF5-F1
#
_entry.id   AF-A0A1F3XYF5-F1
#
_cell.length_a   1.000
_cell.length_b   1.000
_cell.length_c   1.000
_cell.angle_alpha   90.00
_cell.angle_beta   90.00
_cell.angle_gamma   90.00
#
_symmetry.space_group_name_H-M   'P 1'
#
loop_
_entity.id
_entity.type
_entity.pdbx_description
1 polymer ?
#
loop_
_entity_poly.entity_id
_entity_poly.type
_entity_poly.pdbx_seq_one_letter_code
_entity_poly.pdbx_strand_id
1 'polypeptide(L)'
;MDRVNQLTNGFIIFAFLLAPAISADMVFAPPPTRPDPMQAGERFPESRFGQPPARIDLGVTPRYAAQAVEEFEGSDEAVGAWTASAPNRRIAGLEITNGVPAGRSVAQPAPGTRNTDLRPDLSPKDVDPTSAASAIVRKGVQEVAVIAGDLGFFPKTVFVTRDVPVRLFVTGASKNTLCIMMDSFQVRKQVRSQKIEEITFTPNMPGKYRFYCPVNGSEGTLVVKEFTNRISENAATGE
;
A
#
# COMPACT_ATOMS: atom_id res chain seq x y z
N MET A 1 -22.05 -39.53 -9.18
CA MET A 1 -22.28 -39.50 -7.71
C MET A 1 -22.91 -38.16 -7.44
N ASP A 2 -24.22 -38.14 -7.68
CA ASP A 2 -25.05 -36.96 -7.84
C ASP A 2 -26.03 -36.93 -6.67
N ARG A 3 -25.97 -35.87 -5.86
CA ARG A 3 -27.00 -35.50 -4.88
C ARG A 3 -27.08 -33.97 -4.89
N VAL A 4 -28.01 -33.40 -5.64
CA VAL A 4 -29.37 -33.05 -5.18
C VAL A 4 -29.32 -32.11 -3.97
N ASN A 5 -29.44 -30.81 -4.23
CA ASN A 5 -29.87 -29.82 -3.24
C ASN A 5 -30.76 -28.77 -3.95
N GLN A 6 -31.95 -29.23 -4.34
CA GLN A 6 -33.13 -28.38 -4.43
C GLN A 6 -33.81 -28.39 -3.07
N LEU A 7 -34.15 -27.20 -2.55
CA LEU A 7 -35.31 -26.91 -1.70
C LEU A 7 -35.01 -25.65 -0.90
N THR A 8 -35.55 -24.51 -1.33
CA THR A 8 -36.46 -23.64 -0.55
C THR A 8 -36.60 -22.27 -1.22
N ASN A 9 -37.50 -22.22 -2.20
CA ASN A 9 -38.28 -21.02 -2.47
C ASN A 9 -39.37 -20.94 -1.39
N GLY A 10 -39.44 -19.82 -0.67
CA GLY A 10 -40.42 -19.62 0.40
C GLY A 10 -40.59 -18.14 0.76
N PHE A 11 -41.43 -17.46 -0.02
CA PHE A 11 -42.47 -16.56 0.48
C PHE A 11 -42.07 -15.49 1.54
N ILE A 12 -41.74 -14.27 1.09
CA ILE A 12 -42.14 -13.04 1.80
C ILE A 12 -42.50 -11.98 0.75
N ILE A 13 -43.76 -12.01 0.31
CA ILE A 13 -44.44 -10.82 -0.24
C ILE A 13 -45.04 -10.12 0.97
N PHE A 14 -44.36 -9.09 1.49
CA PHE A 14 -44.98 -8.16 2.43
C PHE A 14 -45.21 -6.85 1.71
N ALA A 15 -46.47 -6.68 1.29
CA ALA A 15 -47.02 -5.41 0.87
C ALA A 15 -46.99 -4.46 2.08
N PHE A 16 -46.21 -3.38 1.99
CA PHE A 16 -46.40 -2.19 2.80
C PHE A 16 -46.61 -1.00 1.87
N LEU A 17 -47.86 -0.90 1.43
CA LEU A 17 -48.47 0.33 0.92
C LEU A 17 -48.82 1.21 2.13
N LEU A 18 -47.96 2.15 2.47
CA LEU A 18 -48.32 3.32 3.26
C LEU A 18 -47.28 4.42 3.00
N ALA A 19 -47.58 5.27 2.04
CA ALA A 19 -46.86 6.51 1.78
C ALA A 19 -47.36 7.59 2.74
N PRO A 20 -46.52 8.19 3.59
CA PRO A 20 -46.84 9.48 4.19
C PRO A 20 -46.59 10.59 3.17
N ALA A 21 -47.62 11.42 2.95
CA ALA A 21 -47.48 12.71 2.30
C ALA A 21 -46.60 13.61 3.19
N ILE A 22 -45.33 13.74 2.83
CA ILE A 22 -44.42 14.68 3.49
C ILE A 22 -44.52 16.00 2.73
N SER A 23 -45.09 16.99 3.41
CA SER A 23 -45.12 18.39 3.03
C SER A 23 -43.69 18.88 2.76
N ALA A 24 -43.47 19.45 1.57
CA ALA A 24 -42.22 20.06 1.19
C ALA A 24 -42.13 21.47 1.79
N ASP A 25 -41.47 21.61 2.95
CA ASP A 25 -40.93 22.91 3.36
C ASP A 25 -39.66 23.17 2.55
N MET A 26 -39.79 24.01 1.53
CA MET A 26 -38.66 24.51 0.74
C MET A 26 -37.86 25.51 1.60
N VAL A 27 -36.83 25.02 2.28
CA VAL A 27 -35.79 25.88 2.85
C VAL A 27 -34.92 26.40 1.70
N PHE A 28 -35.08 27.68 1.39
CA PHE A 28 -34.25 28.41 0.44
C PHE A 28 -32.82 28.49 0.97
N ALA A 29 -31.92 27.68 0.40
CA ALA A 29 -30.49 27.80 0.68
C ALA A 29 -29.93 29.10 0.04
N PRO A 30 -29.11 29.88 0.75
CA PRO A 30 -28.46 31.05 0.17
C PRO A 30 -27.51 30.63 -0.96
N PRO A 31 -27.36 31.47 -2.00
CA PRO A 31 -26.52 31.16 -3.16
C PRO A 31 -25.05 30.96 -2.73
N PRO A 32 -24.32 30.03 -3.37
CA PRO A 32 -22.91 29.83 -3.08
C PRO A 32 -22.12 31.09 -3.44
N THR A 33 -21.39 31.62 -2.46
CA THR A 33 -20.43 32.71 -2.66
C THR A 33 -19.38 32.25 -3.66
N ARG A 34 -19.35 32.92 -4.81
CA ARG A 34 -18.38 32.69 -5.89
C ARG A 34 -16.98 32.94 -5.33
N PRO A 35 -16.05 31.96 -5.30
CA PRO A 35 -14.68 32.23 -4.91
C PRO A 35 -14.03 33.12 -5.97
N ASP A 36 -13.48 34.24 -5.54
CA ASP A 36 -12.77 35.20 -6.38
C ASP A 36 -11.63 34.50 -7.16
N PRO A 37 -11.59 34.61 -8.49
CA PRO A 37 -10.50 34.07 -9.29
C PRO A 37 -9.36 35.09 -9.33
N MET A 38 -8.67 35.34 -8.21
CA MET A 38 -7.41 36.09 -8.26
C MET A 38 -6.39 35.62 -7.23
N GLN A 39 -5.25 35.21 -7.78
CA GLN A 39 -3.90 35.38 -7.24
C GLN A 39 -3.51 34.55 -6.01
N ALA A 40 -2.98 33.36 -6.28
CA ALA A 40 -1.85 32.84 -5.51
C ALA A 40 -0.92 32.12 -6.47
N GLY A 41 0.05 32.86 -7.03
CA GLY A 41 1.20 32.25 -7.65
C GLY A 41 1.87 31.36 -6.61
N GLU A 42 1.80 30.06 -6.83
CA GLU A 42 2.46 29.05 -6.01
C GLU A 42 3.97 29.27 -6.09
N ARG A 43 4.51 30.07 -5.17
CA ARG A 43 5.92 29.96 -4.79
C ARG A 43 6.08 28.59 -4.15
N PHE A 44 6.52 27.62 -4.94
CA PHE A 44 7.03 26.37 -4.43
C PHE A 44 8.16 26.69 -3.43
N PRO A 45 8.14 26.14 -2.20
CA PRO A 45 9.27 26.30 -1.30
C PRO A 45 10.50 25.70 -1.99
N GLU A 46 11.55 26.50 -2.14
CA GLU A 46 12.83 26.03 -2.65
C GLU A 46 13.21 24.75 -1.89
N SER A 47 13.35 23.68 -2.65
CA SER A 47 13.76 22.38 -2.17
C SER A 47 15.13 22.51 -1.49
N ARG A 48 15.15 22.49 -0.15
CA ARG A 48 16.39 22.43 0.66
C ARG A 48 17.05 21.06 0.64
N PHE A 49 16.90 20.30 -0.44
CA PHE A 49 17.64 19.06 -0.66
C PHE A 49 19.13 19.41 -0.78
N GLY A 50 19.88 19.22 0.31
CA GLY A 50 21.31 19.50 0.39
C GLY A 50 21.74 20.24 1.65
N GLN A 51 20.81 20.84 2.41
CA GLN A 51 21.15 21.35 3.75
C GLN A 51 21.12 20.19 4.75
N PRO A 52 22.22 19.93 5.48
CA PRO A 52 22.19 18.98 6.57
C PRO A 52 21.10 19.43 7.56
N PRO A 53 20.26 18.52 8.08
CA PRO A 53 19.23 18.89 9.02
C PRO A 53 19.89 19.64 10.19
N ALA A 54 19.27 20.74 10.61
CA ALA A 54 19.68 21.42 11.83
C ALA A 54 19.75 20.35 12.93
N ARG A 55 20.90 20.28 13.63
CA ARG A 55 21.08 19.31 14.72
C ARG A 55 19.86 19.44 15.63
N ILE A 56 19.11 18.35 15.76
CA ILE A 56 18.00 18.28 16.70
C ILE A 56 18.64 18.47 18.07
N ASP A 57 18.40 19.62 18.69
CA ASP A 57 18.83 19.90 20.04
C ASP A 57 17.93 19.06 20.95
N LEU A 58 18.40 17.87 21.29
CA LEU A 58 17.64 16.87 22.06
C LEU A 58 17.39 17.33 23.51
N GLY A 59 17.80 18.55 23.90
CA GLY A 59 17.63 19.07 25.26
C GLY A 59 18.38 18.25 26.32
N VAL A 60 19.22 17.30 25.91
CA VAL A 60 19.98 16.44 26.81
C VAL A 60 21.17 17.24 27.28
N THR A 61 21.01 17.86 28.45
CA THR A 61 22.13 18.54 29.11
C THR A 61 23.26 17.52 29.32
N PRO A 62 24.54 17.92 29.19
CA PRO A 62 25.69 17.01 29.36
C PRO A 62 25.71 16.25 30.69
N ARG A 63 24.97 16.73 31.70
CA ARG A 63 24.83 16.05 33.00
C ARG A 63 24.01 14.78 32.95
N TYR A 64 23.04 14.65 32.04
CA TYR A 64 22.20 13.47 31.97
C TYR A 64 22.96 12.24 31.46
N ALA A 65 23.90 12.44 30.52
CA ALA A 65 24.74 11.37 30.00
C ALA A 65 25.73 10.83 31.05
N ALA A 66 26.22 11.68 31.97
CA ALA A 66 27.11 11.25 33.04
C ALA A 66 26.37 10.45 34.12
N GLN A 67 25.13 10.84 34.45
CA GLN A 67 24.34 10.17 35.48
C GLN A 67 23.86 8.77 35.05
N ALA A 68 23.56 8.59 33.76
CA ALA A 68 23.16 7.28 33.21
C ALA A 68 24.29 6.23 33.20
N VAL A 69 25.56 6.67 33.25
CA VAL A 69 26.71 5.75 33.31
C VAL A 69 26.95 5.27 34.75
N GLU A 70 26.74 6.12 35.76
CA GLU A 70 26.90 5.72 37.17
C GLU A 70 25.80 4.74 37.65
N GLU A 71 24.60 4.79 37.07
CA GLU A 71 23.50 3.90 37.50
C GLU A 71 23.66 2.45 36.99
N PHE A 72 24.52 2.21 35.98
CA PHE A 72 24.73 0.88 35.40
C PHE A 72 25.87 0.07 36.02
N GLU A 73 26.74 0.68 36.84
CA GLU A 73 27.86 0.00 37.49
C GLU A 73 27.53 -0.50 38.92
N GLY A 74 26.28 -0.36 39.38
CA GLY A 74 25.87 -0.63 40.76
C GLY A 74 25.17 -1.97 41.05
N SER A 75 24.97 -2.85 40.07
CA SER A 75 24.14 -4.06 40.26
C SER A 75 24.83 -5.36 39.82
N ASP A 76 25.94 -5.71 40.48
CA ASP A 76 26.67 -6.98 40.27
C ASP A 76 26.35 -8.08 41.31
N GLU A 77 25.31 -7.94 42.14
CA GLU A 77 24.89 -8.99 43.08
C GLU A 77 23.43 -9.39 42.87
N ALA A 78 23.18 -10.26 41.88
CA ALA A 78 22.17 -11.34 41.93
C ALA A 78 21.95 -12.01 40.56
N VAL A 79 23.00 -12.52 39.90
CA VAL A 79 22.83 -13.48 38.79
C VAL A 79 22.97 -14.89 39.33
N GLY A 80 22.03 -15.26 40.20
CA GLY A 80 21.85 -16.62 40.70
C GLY A 80 21.22 -17.51 39.63
N ALA A 81 22.00 -18.48 39.15
CA ALA A 81 21.58 -19.84 38.79
C ALA A 81 20.24 -20.01 38.04
N TRP A 82 20.28 -19.87 36.71
CA TRP A 82 19.33 -20.54 35.81
C TRP A 82 20.09 -21.50 34.88
N THR A 83 20.66 -22.54 35.48
CA THR A 83 21.14 -23.72 34.76
C THR A 83 20.12 -24.83 34.88
N ALA A 84 19.19 -24.93 33.92
CA ALA A 84 18.45 -26.19 33.71
C ALA A 84 17.90 -26.32 32.29
N SER A 85 18.54 -27.20 31.53
CA SER A 85 17.91 -28.23 30.70
C SER A 85 17.08 -27.78 29.49
N ALA A 86 17.76 -27.54 28.37
CA ALA A 86 17.15 -27.61 27.05
C ALA A 86 17.32 -29.03 26.46
N PRO A 87 16.24 -29.76 26.14
CA PRO A 87 16.35 -31.03 25.43
C PRO A 87 16.76 -30.81 23.97
N ASN A 88 17.78 -31.57 23.61
CA ASN A 88 18.40 -31.77 22.30
C ASN A 88 17.38 -31.88 21.14
N ARG A 89 16.96 -30.76 20.55
CA ARG A 89 16.26 -30.74 19.26
C ARG A 89 17.29 -30.68 18.14
N ARG A 90 17.63 -31.85 17.59
CA ARG A 90 18.34 -31.96 16.32
C ARG A 90 17.47 -31.35 15.23
N ILE A 91 17.89 -30.20 14.70
CA ILE A 91 17.35 -29.64 13.46
C ILE A 91 17.84 -30.54 12.33
N ALA A 92 16.90 -31.20 11.66
CA ALA A 92 17.18 -31.98 10.47
C ALA A 92 17.48 -31.04 9.29
N GLY A 93 18.59 -31.28 8.60
CA GLY A 93 18.78 -30.85 7.21
C GLY A 93 19.40 -29.47 7.00
N LEU A 94 20.68 -29.34 7.28
CA LEU A 94 21.54 -28.40 6.57
C LEU A 94 22.95 -29.01 6.44
N GLU A 95 23.10 -29.99 5.56
CA GLU A 95 24.41 -30.47 5.12
C GLU A 95 25.06 -29.39 4.27
N ILE A 96 25.86 -28.53 4.92
CA ILE A 96 26.81 -27.67 4.22
C ILE A 96 27.98 -28.57 3.83
N THR A 97 27.90 -29.14 2.63
CA THR A 97 29.04 -29.84 2.03
C THR A 97 30.10 -28.81 1.65
N ASN A 98 31.01 -28.52 2.59
CA ASN A 98 32.27 -27.83 2.31
C ASN A 98 33.21 -28.79 1.56
N GLY A 99 32.91 -29.04 0.29
CA GLY A 99 33.83 -29.65 -0.65
C GLY A 99 34.52 -28.54 -1.43
N VAL A 100 35.70 -28.13 -0.97
CA VAL A 100 36.62 -27.29 -1.73
C VAL A 100 37.48 -28.21 -2.60
N PRO A 101 37.26 -28.30 -3.93
CA PRO A 101 38.26 -28.88 -4.80
C PRO A 101 39.44 -27.90 -4.93
N ALA A 102 40.56 -28.27 -4.32
CA ALA A 102 41.85 -27.68 -4.62
C ALA A 102 42.21 -27.93 -6.09
N GLY A 103 42.64 -26.87 -6.79
CA GLY A 103 43.40 -27.02 -8.02
C GLY A 103 42.69 -26.59 -9.30
N ARG A 104 42.64 -25.27 -9.54
CA ARG A 104 42.75 -24.74 -10.91
C ARG A 104 43.49 -23.40 -10.86
N SER A 105 44.75 -23.46 -11.29
CA SER A 105 45.57 -22.30 -11.63
C SER A 105 44.86 -21.49 -12.72
N VAL A 106 44.40 -20.30 -12.38
CA VAL A 106 43.86 -19.34 -13.33
C VAL A 106 45.03 -18.49 -13.81
N ALA A 107 45.33 -18.63 -15.09
CA ALA A 107 46.32 -17.83 -15.80
C ALA A 107 45.98 -16.33 -15.68
N GLN A 108 47.00 -15.56 -15.37
CA GLN A 108 46.98 -14.11 -15.22
C GLN A 108 46.75 -13.46 -16.59
N PRO A 109 45.64 -12.72 -16.81
CA PRO A 109 45.41 -12.04 -18.07
C PRO A 109 46.27 -10.77 -18.18
N ALA A 110 46.79 -10.57 -19.40
CA ALA A 110 47.72 -9.52 -19.77
C ALA A 110 47.19 -8.09 -19.52
N PRO A 111 48.09 -7.12 -19.28
CA PRO A 111 47.73 -5.72 -19.12
C PRO A 111 47.56 -5.07 -20.50
N GLY A 112 46.37 -4.58 -20.82
CA GLY A 112 46.20 -3.68 -21.96
C GLY A 112 44.87 -3.74 -22.66
N THR A 113 43.90 -2.96 -22.17
CA THR A 113 43.01 -2.15 -22.99
C THR A 113 42.24 -1.22 -22.07
N ARG A 114 42.60 0.07 -22.10
CA ARG A 114 41.81 1.14 -21.47
C ARG A 114 40.47 1.19 -22.19
N ASN A 115 39.43 0.64 -21.58
CA ASN A 115 38.06 0.97 -21.95
C ASN A 115 37.79 2.38 -21.43
N THR A 116 38.03 3.36 -22.29
CA THR A 116 37.49 4.71 -22.14
C THR A 116 35.97 4.65 -22.09
N ASP A 117 35.43 5.15 -20.99
CA ASP A 117 34.15 5.86 -20.94
C ASP A 117 32.90 5.08 -21.39
N LEU A 118 32.60 3.99 -20.67
CA LEU A 118 31.22 3.61 -20.41
C LEU A 118 30.81 4.20 -19.06
N ARG A 119 30.79 5.53 -18.96
CA ARG A 119 30.00 6.18 -17.90
C ARG A 119 28.54 5.96 -18.28
N PRO A 120 27.77 5.13 -17.53
CA PRO A 120 26.33 5.09 -17.76
C PRO A 120 25.83 6.52 -17.62
N ASP A 121 25.13 6.99 -18.65
CA ASP A 121 24.48 8.27 -18.65
C ASP A 121 23.43 8.26 -17.52
N LEU A 122 23.83 8.76 -16.36
CA LEU A 122 22.98 8.96 -15.18
C LEU A 122 22.15 10.24 -15.31
N SER A 123 21.91 10.73 -16.53
CA SER A 123 20.88 11.74 -16.77
C SER A 123 19.57 11.23 -16.17
N PRO A 124 19.03 11.88 -15.13
CA PRO A 124 17.76 11.50 -14.55
C PRO A 124 16.72 11.67 -15.64
N LYS A 125 16.30 10.58 -16.29
CA LYS A 125 15.02 10.59 -17.00
C LYS A 125 14.00 10.91 -15.93
N ASP A 126 13.30 12.03 -16.09
CA ASP A 126 12.17 12.43 -15.27
C ASP A 126 11.18 11.25 -15.21
N VAL A 127 11.31 10.42 -14.18
CA VAL A 127 10.39 9.34 -13.93
C VAL A 127 9.18 10.02 -13.33
N ASP A 128 8.20 10.27 -14.19
CA ASP A 128 6.88 10.78 -13.80
C ASP A 128 6.41 9.96 -12.57
N PRO A 129 6.39 10.54 -11.35
CA PRO A 129 6.15 9.79 -10.11
C PRO A 129 4.72 9.27 -10.01
N THR A 130 3.90 9.54 -11.03
CA THR A 130 2.49 9.15 -11.13
C THR A 130 2.31 7.68 -11.57
N SER A 131 3.37 6.96 -11.97
CA SER A 131 3.26 5.63 -12.62
C SER A 131 3.82 4.42 -11.84
N ALA A 132 4.30 4.59 -10.61
CA ALA A 132 4.91 3.46 -9.90
C ALA A 132 3.86 2.62 -9.11
N ALA A 133 3.47 1.49 -9.71
CA ALA A 133 2.94 0.27 -9.06
C ALA A 133 1.43 0.11 -8.79
N SER A 134 0.53 1.03 -9.17
CA SER A 134 -0.86 0.94 -8.66
C SER A 134 -1.85 0.14 -9.50
N ALA A 135 -1.62 -0.11 -10.79
CA ALA A 135 -2.56 -0.90 -11.59
C ALA A 135 -1.98 -1.34 -12.94
N ILE A 136 -2.21 -2.59 -13.35
CA ILE A 136 -1.87 -3.10 -14.69
C ILE A 136 -3.17 -3.35 -15.45
N VAL A 137 -3.37 -2.68 -16.58
CA VAL A 137 -4.55 -2.91 -17.43
C VAL A 137 -4.28 -4.07 -18.38
N ARG A 138 -5.04 -5.17 -18.25
CA ARG A 138 -4.98 -6.35 -19.11
C ARG A 138 -6.35 -6.67 -19.65
N LYS A 139 -6.49 -6.77 -20.98
CA LYS A 139 -7.76 -7.16 -21.65
C LYS A 139 -8.95 -6.25 -21.28
N GLY A 140 -8.71 -4.96 -21.05
CA GLY A 140 -9.75 -4.02 -20.61
C GLY A 140 -10.16 -4.16 -19.14
N VAL A 141 -9.45 -4.98 -18.37
CA VAL A 141 -9.62 -5.12 -16.92
C VAL A 141 -8.39 -4.58 -16.21
N GLN A 142 -8.61 -3.77 -15.19
CA GLN A 142 -7.54 -3.18 -14.39
C GLN A 142 -7.22 -4.08 -13.20
N GLU A 143 -6.04 -4.70 -13.22
CA GLU A 143 -5.56 -5.58 -12.17
C GLU A 143 -4.74 -4.79 -11.14
N VAL A 144 -5.10 -4.92 -9.86
CA VAL A 144 -4.46 -4.23 -8.75
C VAL A 144 -4.10 -5.26 -7.67
N ALA A 145 -2.91 -5.15 -7.07
CA ALA A 145 -2.52 -5.97 -5.94
C ALA A 145 -2.39 -5.12 -4.67
N VAL A 146 -2.94 -5.59 -3.56
CA VAL A 146 -2.83 -4.98 -2.23
C VAL A 146 -2.45 -6.03 -1.21
N ILE A 147 -1.49 -5.71 -0.35
CA ILE A 147 -1.05 -6.56 0.76
C ILE A 147 -1.68 -6.00 2.04
N ALA A 148 -2.43 -6.84 2.76
CA ALA A 148 -2.99 -6.51 4.06
C ALA A 148 -2.10 -7.10 5.17
N GLY A 149 -1.49 -6.23 5.98
CA GLY A 149 -0.66 -6.61 7.13
C GLY A 149 -1.15 -6.00 8.44
N ASP A 150 -0.48 -6.34 9.54
CA ASP A 150 -0.80 -5.81 10.87
C ASP A 150 -0.57 -4.29 10.95
N LEU A 151 0.40 -3.77 10.19
CA LEU A 151 0.72 -2.34 10.10
C LEU A 151 -0.18 -1.57 9.11
N GLY A 152 -1.01 -2.28 8.34
CA GLY A 152 -1.96 -1.69 7.40
C GLY A 152 -1.83 -2.23 5.97
N PHE A 153 -2.32 -1.44 5.02
CA PHE A 153 -2.38 -1.83 3.61
C PHE A 153 -1.19 -1.30 2.82
N PHE A 154 -0.64 -2.14 1.94
CA PHE A 154 0.42 -1.76 1.02
C PHE A 154 0.02 -2.09 -0.43
N PRO A 155 -0.03 -1.11 -1.33
CA PRO A 155 0.17 0.32 -1.10
C PRO A 155 -0.99 0.94 -0.28
N LYS A 156 -0.72 2.06 0.41
CA LYS A 156 -1.76 2.81 1.15
C LYS A 156 -2.76 3.51 0.21
N THR A 157 -2.29 3.92 -0.96
CA THR A 157 -3.09 4.58 -1.98
C THR A 157 -3.06 3.77 -3.26
N VAL A 158 -4.24 3.47 -3.80
CA VAL A 158 -4.43 2.75 -5.06
C VAL A 158 -5.08 3.69 -6.06
N PHE A 159 -4.60 3.70 -7.30
CA PHE A 159 -5.19 4.47 -8.39
C PHE A 159 -5.89 3.55 -9.37
N VAL A 160 -7.16 3.84 -9.67
CA VAL A 160 -7.96 3.13 -10.66
C VAL A 160 -8.66 4.11 -11.60
N THR A 161 -9.24 3.60 -12.67
CA THR A 161 -9.86 4.42 -13.71
C THR A 161 -11.37 4.22 -13.72
N ARG A 162 -12.12 5.32 -13.87
CA ARG A 162 -13.59 5.30 -14.00
C ARG A 162 -14.02 4.42 -15.18
N ASP A 163 -15.14 3.72 -15.01
CA ASP A 163 -15.78 2.84 -16.00
C ASP A 163 -14.93 1.66 -16.48
N VAL A 164 -13.77 1.39 -15.85
CA VAL A 164 -12.92 0.23 -16.15
C VAL A 164 -13.14 -0.83 -15.06
N PRO A 165 -13.50 -2.08 -15.40
CA PRO A 165 -13.65 -3.13 -14.40
C PRO A 165 -12.31 -3.37 -13.70
N VAL A 166 -12.33 -3.39 -12.37
CA VAL A 166 -11.16 -3.57 -11.51
C VAL A 166 -11.19 -4.98 -10.92
N ARG A 167 -10.07 -5.70 -11.04
CA ARG A 167 -9.78 -6.94 -10.32
C ARG A 167 -8.71 -6.68 -9.27
N LEU A 168 -9.15 -6.58 -8.02
CA LEU A 168 -8.30 -6.34 -6.87
C LEU A 168 -7.93 -7.68 -6.21
N PHE A 169 -6.63 -7.97 -6.18
CA PHE A 169 -6.04 -9.11 -5.50
C PHE A 169 -5.53 -8.68 -4.14
N VAL A 170 -6.10 -9.24 -3.08
CA VAL A 170 -5.73 -8.92 -1.69
C VAL A 170 -5.01 -10.11 -1.06
N THR A 171 -3.78 -9.89 -0.61
CA THR A 171 -2.95 -10.92 0.04
C THR A 171 -2.79 -10.62 1.51
N GLY A 172 -3.13 -11.58 2.38
CA GLY A 172 -2.91 -11.46 3.82
C GLY A 172 -1.46 -11.77 4.20
N ALA A 173 -0.72 -10.79 4.71
CA ALA A 173 0.64 -10.93 5.23
C ALA A 173 0.70 -11.11 6.76
N SER A 174 -0.42 -10.91 7.46
CA SER A 174 -0.54 -11.16 8.91
C SER A 174 -0.78 -12.65 9.21
N LYS A 175 -0.43 -13.07 10.43
CA LYS A 175 -0.84 -14.36 11.00
C LYS A 175 -2.33 -14.39 11.34
N ASN A 176 -2.92 -13.24 11.65
CA ASN A 176 -4.32 -13.09 11.98
C ASN A 176 -5.17 -12.98 10.72
N THR A 177 -6.45 -13.34 10.84
CA THR A 177 -7.39 -13.14 9.74
C THR A 177 -7.78 -11.66 9.68
N LEU A 178 -7.51 -11.03 8.54
CA LEU A 178 -7.83 -9.63 8.27
C LEU A 178 -9.08 -9.53 7.40
N CYS A 179 -9.40 -8.31 7.01
CA CYS A 179 -10.58 -7.99 6.24
C CYS A 179 -10.32 -6.78 5.34
N ILE A 180 -11.18 -6.60 4.35
CA ILE A 180 -11.22 -5.38 3.54
C ILE A 180 -12.68 -5.02 3.30
N MET A 181 -13.02 -3.78 3.64
CA MET A 181 -14.35 -3.21 3.47
C MET A 181 -14.26 -1.95 2.62
N MET A 182 -15.15 -1.85 1.63
CA MET A 182 -15.37 -0.66 0.82
C MET A 182 -16.87 -0.43 0.72
N ASP A 183 -17.42 0.41 1.59
CA ASP A 183 -18.86 0.63 1.69
C ASP A 183 -19.44 1.22 0.41
N SER A 184 -18.72 2.13 -0.26
CA SER A 184 -19.15 2.76 -1.52
C SER A 184 -19.32 1.75 -2.67
N PHE A 185 -18.64 0.60 -2.62
CA PHE A 185 -18.73 -0.46 -3.63
C PHE A 185 -19.39 -1.74 -3.09
N GLN A 186 -19.95 -1.68 -1.86
CA GLN A 186 -20.57 -2.82 -1.16
C GLN A 186 -19.64 -4.05 -1.05
N VAL A 187 -18.32 -3.82 -1.01
CA VAL A 187 -17.33 -4.89 -0.90
C VAL A 187 -17.08 -5.19 0.56
N ARG A 188 -17.25 -6.46 0.95
CA ARG A 188 -16.91 -6.98 2.27
C ARG A 188 -16.24 -8.34 2.10
N LYS A 189 -14.93 -8.42 2.31
CA LYS A 189 -14.18 -9.65 2.14
C LYS A 189 -13.25 -9.91 3.32
N GLN A 190 -13.20 -11.17 3.73
CA GLN A 190 -12.28 -11.66 4.75
C GLN A 190 -11.00 -12.13 4.05
N VAL A 191 -9.84 -11.72 4.57
CA VAL A 191 -8.53 -12.01 3.99
C VAL A 191 -7.80 -12.99 4.91
N ARG A 192 -7.61 -14.22 4.44
CA ARG A 192 -6.90 -15.26 5.20
C ARG A 192 -5.38 -15.08 5.06
N SER A 193 -4.65 -15.51 6.08
CA SER A 193 -3.18 -15.51 6.05
C SER A 193 -2.66 -16.32 4.87
N GLN A 194 -1.70 -15.77 4.11
CA GLN A 194 -1.03 -16.40 2.98
C GLN A 194 -1.95 -16.82 1.82
N LYS A 195 -3.20 -16.32 1.78
CA LYS A 195 -4.15 -16.58 0.71
C LYS A 195 -4.44 -15.30 -0.05
N ILE A 196 -4.56 -15.44 -1.37
CA ILE A 196 -4.98 -14.37 -2.27
C ILE A 196 -6.51 -14.44 -2.39
N GLU A 197 -7.17 -13.34 -2.06
CA GLU A 197 -8.61 -13.16 -2.27
C GLU A 197 -8.83 -12.20 -3.45
N GLU A 198 -9.75 -12.58 -4.35
CA GLU A 198 -10.08 -11.79 -5.54
C GLU A 198 -11.39 -11.02 -5.33
N ILE A 199 -11.36 -9.74 -5.71
CA ILE A 199 -12.48 -8.81 -5.61
C ILE A 199 -12.66 -8.11 -6.96
N THR A 200 -13.87 -8.16 -7.50
CA THR A 200 -14.18 -7.52 -8.78
C THR A 200 -15.24 -6.45 -8.58
N PHE A 201 -14.99 -5.24 -9.08
CA PHE A 201 -15.95 -4.13 -9.03
C PHE A 201 -15.68 -3.14 -10.17
N THR A 202 -16.65 -2.28 -10.49
CA THR A 202 -16.50 -1.23 -11.51
C THR A 202 -16.84 0.12 -10.90
N PRO A 203 -15.89 1.08 -10.84
CA PRO A 203 -16.15 2.40 -10.31
C PRO A 203 -16.82 3.31 -11.34
N ASN A 204 -18.03 3.79 -11.03
CA ASN A 204 -18.82 4.62 -11.95
C ASN A 204 -18.57 6.13 -11.79
N MET A 205 -18.05 6.56 -10.63
CA MET A 205 -17.83 7.98 -10.31
C MET A 205 -16.35 8.22 -9.98
N PRO A 206 -15.77 9.34 -10.45
CA PRO A 206 -14.41 9.72 -10.07
C PRO A 206 -14.42 10.25 -8.63
N GLY A 207 -13.32 10.07 -7.91
CA GLY A 207 -13.23 10.53 -6.53
C GLY A 207 -12.25 9.77 -5.65
N LYS A 208 -12.21 10.13 -4.37
CA LYS A 208 -11.44 9.43 -3.33
C LYS A 208 -12.39 8.59 -2.49
N TYR A 209 -12.11 7.29 -2.42
CA TYR A 209 -12.88 6.32 -1.66
C TYR A 209 -11.99 5.71 -0.59
N ARG A 210 -12.56 5.42 0.58
CA ARG A 210 -11.84 4.77 1.67
C ARG A 210 -12.06 3.27 1.63
N PHE A 211 -11.00 2.51 1.83
CA PHE A 211 -11.08 1.09 2.17
C PHE A 211 -10.42 0.86 3.54
N TYR A 212 -10.98 -0.02 4.36
CA TYR A 212 -10.53 -0.22 5.74
C TYR A 212 -10.77 -1.64 6.24
N CYS A 213 -10.17 -1.99 7.37
CA CYS A 213 -10.49 -3.20 8.12
C CYS A 213 -10.86 -2.86 9.57
N PRO A 214 -12.09 -3.17 10.04
CA PRO A 214 -12.48 -2.93 11.43
C PRO A 214 -11.69 -3.75 12.47
N VAL A 215 -11.05 -4.86 12.09
CA VAL A 215 -10.36 -5.75 13.04
C VAL A 215 -9.09 -5.12 13.61
N ASN A 216 -8.28 -4.49 12.74
CA ASN A 216 -7.01 -3.85 13.12
C ASN A 216 -7.05 -2.31 13.03
N GLY A 217 -8.16 -1.73 12.57
CA GLY A 217 -8.30 -0.29 12.37
C GLY A 217 -7.47 0.28 11.22
N SER A 218 -6.89 -0.56 10.35
CA SER A 218 -6.10 -0.06 9.22
C SER A 218 -6.97 0.52 8.12
N GLU A 219 -6.47 1.55 7.44
CA GLU A 219 -7.15 2.25 6.36
C GLU A 219 -6.24 2.52 5.16
N GLY A 220 -6.85 2.60 3.98
CA GLY A 220 -6.23 2.99 2.73
C GLY A 220 -7.20 3.79 1.86
N THR A 221 -6.68 4.38 0.78
CA THR A 221 -7.43 5.26 -0.13
C THR A 221 -7.40 4.72 -1.55
N LEU A 222 -8.57 4.56 -2.16
CA LEU A 222 -8.74 4.29 -3.57
C LEU A 222 -9.06 5.61 -4.29
N VAL A 223 -8.23 6.00 -5.24
CA VAL A 223 -8.41 7.20 -6.06
C VAL A 223 -8.88 6.78 -7.44
N VAL A 224 -10.14 7.06 -7.76
CA VAL A 224 -10.72 6.85 -9.09
C VAL A 224 -10.44 8.09 -9.93
N LYS A 225 -9.63 7.93 -10.97
CA LYS A 225 -9.32 8.95 -11.96
C LYS A 225 -10.35 8.93 -13.09
N GLU A 226 -10.60 10.10 -13.65
CA GLU A 226 -11.42 10.25 -14.85
C GLU A 226 -10.79 9.49 -16.02
N PHE A 227 -11.62 8.82 -16.83
CA PHE A 227 -11.16 8.20 -18.07
C PHE A 227 -10.99 9.29 -19.13
N THR A 228 -9.87 10.01 -19.12
CA THR A 228 -9.55 10.95 -20.19
C THR A 228 -9.14 10.14 -21.42
N ASN A 229 -10.12 9.80 -22.23
CA ASN A 229 -9.92 9.23 -23.56
C ASN A 229 -9.28 10.33 -24.44
N ARG A 230 -7.96 10.50 -24.42
CA ARG A 230 -7.22 11.51 -25.20
C ARG A 230 -7.28 11.29 -26.73
N ILE A 231 -8.24 10.51 -27.23
CA ILE A 231 -8.40 10.20 -28.65
C ILE A 231 -9.22 11.29 -29.37
N SER A 232 -9.92 12.18 -28.68
CA SER A 232 -10.78 13.19 -29.31
C SER A 232 -10.14 14.57 -29.56
N GLU A 233 -8.90 14.84 -29.11
CA GLU A 233 -8.34 16.20 -29.20
C GLU A 233 -7.51 16.47 -30.47
N ASN A 234 -7.14 15.44 -31.24
CA ASN A 234 -6.46 15.61 -32.54
C ASN A 234 -7.43 15.64 -33.75
N ALA A 235 -8.75 15.58 -33.52
CA ALA A 235 -9.74 15.59 -34.61
C ALA A 235 -10.38 16.97 -34.86
N ALA A 236 -10.08 18.00 -34.04
CA ALA A 236 -10.74 19.30 -34.11
C ALA A 236 -9.83 20.48 -34.53
N THR A 237 -8.54 20.24 -34.78
CA THR A 237 -7.61 21.29 -35.25
C THR A 237 -7.15 20.96 -36.66
N GLY A 238 -8.09 21.04 -37.60
CA GLY A 238 -7.89 20.79 -39.02
C GLY A 238 -8.90 21.58 -39.85
N GLU A 239 -8.92 22.90 -39.66
CA GLU A 239 -9.44 23.89 -40.62
C GLU A 239 -8.44 25.04 -40.76
#